data_AF-A0A8S9IKB9-F1
#
_entry.id   AF-A0A8S9IKB9-F1
#
_cell.length_a   1.000
_cell.length_b   1.000
_cell.length_c   1.000
_cell.angle_alpha   90.00
_cell.angle_beta   90.00
_cell.angle_gamma   90.00
#
_symmetry.space_group_name_H-M   'P 1'
#
loop_
_entity.id
_entity.type
_entity.pdbx_description
1 polymer ?
#
loop_
_entity_poly.entity_id
_entity_poly.type
_entity_poly.pdbx_seq_one_letter_code
_entity_poly.pdbx_strand_id
1 'polypeptide(L)'
;MEVAYDTSIPQHQEALKGLWKLAFPEEELHAIVSEQWKEMGWQGKDPSTDFRGGGFISLENLLYFAKRFPKSFQELLRKQVGDRSVWEYPFAVAGINITFMLIQMLGLEAVNESAFDILYCIAFKLMDHQWLSMRASYMEFNLVTERSVISFKKTRQKVGKYSEATHVLHKQLIEAISESLGLEKSYLEEEIEEGSQVMAVNCYPACPQPGIALGMPPHSDFSSLTILLQSSQGLQIKDKNNNWICVPYIEGALIVQLGDQVEVMSNGIYRSVVHRVTVNKDVNRLSFASLHSLPMNKKISPAPQLVNEDKPAAYGDFSFNDFLEYISRNDLTKQRFIDTVKKNKF
;
A
#
# COMPACT_ATOMS: atom_id res chain seq x y z
N MET A 1 22.14 -0.98 -8.78
CA MET A 1 21.03 -1.85 -9.24
C MET A 1 20.97 -2.01 -10.77
N GLU A 2 22.02 -1.66 -11.53
CA GLU A 2 22.08 -1.95 -12.97
C GLU A 2 23.04 -3.11 -13.24
N VAL A 3 22.60 -4.33 -12.92
CA VAL A 3 23.32 -5.55 -13.32
C VAL A 3 22.86 -5.90 -14.72
N ALA A 4 23.78 -5.91 -15.68
CA ALA A 4 23.48 -6.37 -17.03
C ALA A 4 23.13 -7.87 -17.02
N TYR A 5 22.17 -8.28 -17.86
CA TYR A 5 21.97 -9.71 -18.09
C TYR A 5 23.19 -10.26 -18.82
N ASP A 6 23.70 -11.39 -18.33
CA ASP A 6 24.91 -12.02 -18.83
C ASP A 6 24.69 -13.54 -18.90
N THR A 7 24.76 -14.08 -20.12
CA THR A 7 24.59 -15.51 -20.38
C THR A 7 25.70 -16.36 -19.78
N SER A 8 26.87 -15.80 -19.45
CA SER A 8 27.96 -16.55 -18.81
C SER A 8 27.71 -16.80 -17.33
N ILE A 9 26.79 -16.06 -16.69
CA ILE A 9 26.47 -16.19 -15.28
C ILE A 9 25.40 -17.28 -15.08
N PRO A 10 25.70 -18.39 -14.38
CA PRO A 10 24.75 -19.50 -14.21
C PRO A 10 23.44 -19.07 -13.54
N GLN A 11 23.49 -18.14 -12.58
CA GLN A 11 22.32 -17.63 -11.87
C GLN A 11 21.34 -16.92 -12.83
N HIS A 12 21.85 -16.18 -13.80
CA HIS A 12 21.02 -15.51 -14.81
C HIS A 12 20.31 -16.51 -15.71
N GLN A 13 21.03 -17.55 -16.15
CA GLN A 13 20.44 -18.62 -16.95
C GLN A 13 19.38 -19.41 -16.16
N GLU A 14 19.66 -19.75 -14.90
CA GLU A 14 18.71 -20.47 -14.04
C GLU A 14 17.47 -19.63 -13.73
N ALA A 15 17.63 -18.32 -13.55
CA ALA A 15 16.51 -17.38 -13.46
C ALA A 15 15.65 -17.42 -14.74
N LEU A 16 16.27 -17.37 -15.93
CA LEU A 16 15.55 -17.41 -17.19
C LEU A 16 14.80 -18.75 -17.39
N LYS A 17 15.45 -19.89 -17.12
CA LYS A 17 14.79 -21.22 -17.13
C LYS A 17 13.66 -21.31 -16.12
N GLY A 18 13.87 -20.77 -14.92
CA GLY A 18 12.87 -20.69 -13.88
C GLY A 18 11.63 -19.90 -14.33
N LEU A 19 11.83 -18.83 -15.10
CA LEU A 19 10.74 -18.04 -15.65
C LEU A 19 9.92 -18.86 -16.66
N TRP A 20 10.58 -19.59 -17.57
CA TRP A 20 9.91 -20.48 -18.50
C TRP A 20 9.04 -21.50 -17.76
N LYS A 21 9.61 -22.20 -16.77
CA LYS A 21 8.90 -23.23 -16.00
C LYS A 21 7.64 -22.69 -15.29
N LEU A 22 7.68 -21.44 -14.84
CA LEU A 22 6.51 -20.79 -14.22
C LEU A 22 5.48 -20.32 -15.25
N ALA A 23 5.92 -19.93 -16.45
CA ALA A 23 5.07 -19.50 -17.55
C ALA A 23 4.37 -20.67 -18.25
N PHE A 24 5.09 -21.77 -18.47
CA PHE A 24 4.65 -22.97 -19.19
C PHE A 24 4.98 -24.22 -18.38
N PRO A 25 4.26 -24.50 -17.28
CA PRO A 25 4.59 -25.60 -16.36
C PRO A 25 4.51 -27.00 -17.01
N GLU A 26 3.73 -27.14 -18.07
CA GLU A 26 3.52 -28.40 -18.80
C GLU A 26 4.45 -28.57 -20.01
N GLU A 27 5.35 -27.61 -20.27
CA GLU A 27 6.20 -27.60 -21.46
C GLU A 27 7.68 -27.53 -21.09
N GLU A 28 8.47 -28.49 -21.58
CA GLU A 28 9.91 -28.49 -21.37
C GLU A 28 10.60 -27.49 -22.30
N LEU A 29 11.50 -26.68 -21.75
CA LEU A 29 12.35 -25.79 -22.56
C LEU A 29 13.48 -26.61 -23.18
N HIS A 30 13.47 -26.78 -24.50
CA HIS A 30 14.46 -27.62 -25.18
C HIS A 30 15.88 -27.03 -25.17
N ALA A 31 16.00 -25.70 -25.20
CA ALA A 31 17.27 -24.99 -25.17
C ALA A 31 17.08 -23.53 -24.72
N ILE A 32 18.14 -22.91 -24.18
CA ILE A 32 18.15 -21.48 -23.85
C ILE A 32 17.93 -20.61 -25.11
N VAL A 33 18.43 -21.04 -26.26
CA VAL A 33 18.14 -20.42 -27.55
C VAL A 33 17.14 -21.31 -28.30
N SER A 34 15.87 -20.93 -28.32
CA SER A 34 14.75 -21.73 -28.85
C SER A 34 13.63 -20.84 -29.39
N GLU A 35 12.94 -21.29 -30.44
CA GLU A 35 11.76 -20.59 -30.98
C GLU A 35 10.61 -20.51 -29.98
N GLN A 36 10.59 -21.42 -28.98
CA GLN A 36 9.61 -21.47 -27.89
C GLN A 36 9.47 -20.11 -27.17
N TRP A 37 10.55 -19.34 -27.06
CA TRP A 37 10.51 -18.02 -26.42
C TRP A 37 9.55 -17.03 -27.10
N LYS A 38 9.30 -17.16 -28.39
CA LYS A 38 8.33 -16.29 -29.08
C LYS A 38 6.92 -16.45 -28.53
N GLU A 39 6.57 -17.62 -27.98
CA GLU A 39 5.26 -17.87 -27.36
C GLU A 39 5.06 -17.03 -26.08
N MET A 40 6.14 -16.74 -25.36
CA MET A 40 6.14 -15.83 -24.22
C MET A 40 6.18 -14.35 -24.64
N GLY A 41 6.33 -14.08 -25.94
CA GLY A 41 6.45 -12.73 -26.49
C GLY A 41 7.85 -12.14 -26.37
N TRP A 42 8.92 -12.93 -26.48
CA TRP A 42 10.28 -12.43 -26.73
C TRP A 42 10.45 -12.05 -28.21
N GLN A 43 11.35 -11.10 -28.55
CA GLN A 43 11.51 -10.65 -29.95
C GLN A 43 12.09 -11.73 -30.86
N GLY A 44 12.94 -12.59 -30.31
CA GLY A 44 13.62 -13.65 -31.03
C GLY A 44 13.70 -14.94 -30.25
N LYS A 45 14.47 -15.88 -30.80
CA LYS A 45 14.77 -17.17 -30.16
C LYS A 45 15.75 -17.08 -28.98
N ASP A 46 16.40 -15.93 -28.81
CA ASP A 46 17.37 -15.68 -27.76
C ASP A 46 16.93 -14.48 -26.91
N PRO A 47 16.32 -14.72 -25.74
CA PRO A 47 15.88 -13.67 -24.83
C PRO A 47 17.01 -12.75 -24.35
N SER A 48 18.27 -13.18 -24.39
CA SER A 48 19.40 -12.36 -23.93
C SER A 48 19.49 -11.01 -24.67
N THR A 49 19.03 -10.99 -25.92
CA THR A 49 19.05 -9.82 -26.80
C THR A 49 18.02 -8.74 -26.43
N ASP A 50 17.00 -9.10 -25.65
CA ASP A 50 15.91 -8.22 -25.23
C ASP A 50 16.22 -7.46 -23.92
N PHE A 51 17.16 -7.94 -23.11
CA PHE A 51 17.48 -7.34 -21.79
C PHE A 51 18.32 -6.06 -21.86
N ARG A 52 18.60 -5.52 -23.05
CA ARG A 52 19.48 -4.35 -23.25
C ARG A 52 19.03 -3.09 -22.49
N GLY A 53 17.71 -2.89 -22.35
CA GLY A 53 17.15 -1.74 -21.64
C GLY A 53 16.92 -1.98 -20.15
N GLY A 54 16.47 -3.19 -19.77
CA GLY A 54 16.04 -3.50 -18.40
C GLY A 54 17.04 -4.28 -17.55
N GLY A 55 18.14 -4.79 -18.12
CA GLY A 55 19.13 -5.59 -17.41
C GLY A 55 18.55 -6.84 -16.73
N PHE A 56 19.31 -7.41 -15.79
CA PHE A 56 18.89 -8.60 -15.04
C PHE A 56 17.67 -8.33 -14.15
N ILE A 57 17.53 -7.12 -13.59
CA ILE A 57 16.38 -6.72 -12.75
C ILE A 57 15.04 -6.91 -13.46
N SER A 58 14.98 -6.69 -14.78
CA SER A 58 13.74 -6.92 -15.53
C SER A 58 13.33 -8.40 -15.63
N LEU A 59 14.30 -9.32 -15.60
CA LEU A 59 14.04 -10.75 -15.48
C LEU A 59 13.59 -11.10 -14.05
N GLU A 60 14.21 -10.51 -13.04
CA GLU A 60 13.82 -10.68 -11.63
C GLU A 60 12.38 -10.20 -11.39
N ASN A 61 11.98 -9.08 -11.97
CA ASN A 61 10.62 -8.57 -11.87
C ASN A 61 9.58 -9.52 -12.51
N LEU A 62 9.87 -10.06 -13.70
CA LEU A 62 9.00 -11.06 -14.35
C LEU A 62 8.89 -12.34 -13.51
N LEU A 63 10.00 -12.81 -12.95
CA LEU A 63 10.04 -13.95 -12.03
C LEU A 63 9.23 -13.70 -10.76
N TYR A 64 9.41 -12.53 -10.15
CA TYR A 64 8.65 -12.12 -8.98
C TYR A 64 7.16 -12.14 -9.31
N PHE A 65 6.76 -11.56 -10.44
CA PHE A 65 5.35 -11.53 -10.85
C PHE A 65 4.79 -12.95 -11.02
N ALA A 66 5.50 -13.82 -11.73
CA ALA A 66 5.10 -15.20 -11.93
C ALA A 66 4.98 -16.00 -10.62
N LYS A 67 5.91 -15.81 -9.68
CA LYS A 67 5.92 -16.50 -8.38
C LYS A 67 4.85 -15.97 -7.43
N ARG A 68 4.73 -14.65 -7.31
CA ARG A 68 3.92 -14.00 -6.28
C ARG A 68 2.46 -13.86 -6.68
N PHE A 69 2.18 -13.65 -7.97
CA PHE A 69 0.84 -13.47 -8.51
C PHE A 69 0.58 -14.35 -9.74
N PRO A 70 0.69 -15.69 -9.62
CA PRO A 70 0.67 -16.63 -10.75
C PRO A 70 -0.60 -16.52 -11.59
N LYS A 71 -1.77 -16.34 -10.95
CA LYS A 71 -3.04 -16.16 -11.68
C LYS A 71 -3.01 -14.91 -12.55
N SER A 72 -2.65 -13.77 -11.96
CA SER A 72 -2.56 -12.49 -12.66
C SER A 72 -1.55 -12.52 -13.81
N PHE A 73 -0.41 -13.20 -13.59
CA PHE A 73 0.63 -13.41 -14.58
C PHE A 73 0.11 -14.25 -15.76
N GLN A 74 -0.53 -15.39 -15.48
CA GLN A 74 -1.09 -16.28 -16.51
C GLN A 74 -2.22 -15.62 -17.30
N GLU A 75 -3.11 -14.86 -16.65
CA GLU A 75 -4.15 -14.09 -17.34
C GLU A 75 -3.58 -13.12 -18.37
N LEU A 76 -2.47 -12.45 -18.05
CA LEU A 76 -1.79 -11.52 -18.96
C LEU A 76 -1.03 -12.26 -20.06
N LEU A 77 -0.26 -13.29 -19.70
CA LEU A 77 0.51 -14.10 -20.64
C LEU A 77 -0.40 -14.74 -21.69
N ARG A 78 -1.52 -15.33 -21.24
CA ARG A 78 -2.51 -16.01 -22.08
C ARG A 78 -3.60 -15.09 -22.62
N LYS A 79 -3.54 -13.78 -22.29
CA LYS A 79 -4.45 -12.74 -22.81
C LYS A 79 -5.92 -13.05 -22.59
N GLN A 80 -6.27 -13.59 -21.41
CA GLN A 80 -7.59 -14.17 -21.13
C GLN A 80 -8.71 -13.15 -20.90
N VAL A 81 -8.38 -11.88 -20.68
CA VAL A 81 -9.34 -10.84 -20.27
C VAL A 81 -9.44 -9.74 -21.31
N GLY A 82 -10.67 -9.30 -21.58
CA GLY A 82 -10.99 -8.12 -22.40
C GLY A 82 -11.18 -8.42 -23.88
N ASP A 83 -11.76 -7.45 -24.59
CA ASP A 83 -11.84 -7.44 -26.06
C ASP A 83 -10.51 -6.93 -26.62
N ARG A 84 -9.76 -7.82 -27.27
CA ARG A 84 -8.37 -7.61 -27.66
C ARG A 84 -8.23 -7.49 -29.17
N SER A 85 -7.25 -6.71 -29.60
CA SER A 85 -6.93 -6.58 -31.02
C SER A 85 -6.37 -7.90 -31.57
N VAL A 86 -6.38 -8.06 -32.89
CA VAL A 86 -5.73 -9.21 -33.54
C VAL A 86 -4.21 -9.17 -33.32
N TRP A 87 -3.63 -7.97 -33.23
CA TRP A 87 -2.20 -7.73 -33.07
C TRP A 87 -1.89 -7.21 -31.68
N GLU A 88 -1.81 -8.09 -30.70
CA GLU A 88 -1.54 -7.74 -29.31
C GLU A 88 -0.06 -7.45 -29.04
N TYR A 89 0.23 -6.80 -27.91
CA TYR A 89 1.61 -6.60 -27.49
C TYR A 89 2.31 -7.93 -27.14
N PRO A 90 3.64 -7.99 -27.33
CA PRO A 90 4.49 -9.10 -26.87
C PRO A 90 4.66 -9.04 -25.34
N PHE A 91 4.21 -10.08 -24.63
CA PHE A 91 4.15 -10.09 -23.17
C PHE A 91 5.50 -9.87 -22.50
N ALA A 92 6.53 -10.66 -22.82
CA ALA A 92 7.84 -10.53 -22.20
C ALA A 92 8.49 -9.16 -22.47
N VAL A 93 8.49 -8.72 -23.74
CA VAL A 93 9.03 -7.40 -24.14
C VAL A 93 8.30 -6.26 -23.47
N ALA A 94 6.97 -6.35 -23.30
CA ALA A 94 6.21 -5.38 -22.53
C ALA A 94 6.69 -5.32 -21.08
N GLY A 95 6.92 -6.49 -20.47
CA GLY A 95 7.50 -6.61 -19.14
C GLY A 95 8.85 -5.89 -19.01
N ILE A 96 9.78 -6.08 -19.95
CA ILE A 96 11.09 -5.41 -19.91
C ILE A 96 10.95 -3.88 -19.98
N ASN A 97 10.08 -3.40 -20.88
CA ASN A 97 9.84 -1.96 -21.04
C ASN A 97 9.23 -1.32 -19.79
N ILE A 98 8.36 -2.03 -19.06
CA ILE A 98 7.78 -1.55 -17.81
C ILE A 98 8.86 -1.37 -16.74
N THR A 99 9.78 -2.32 -16.59
CA THR A 99 10.91 -2.18 -15.67
C THR A 99 11.73 -0.94 -16.00
N PHE A 100 12.14 -0.79 -17.26
CA PHE A 100 12.91 0.37 -17.72
C PHE A 100 12.18 1.69 -17.44
N MET A 101 10.88 1.75 -17.78
CA MET A 101 10.02 2.89 -17.51
C MET A 101 10.00 3.27 -16.01
N LEU A 102 9.83 2.28 -15.13
CA LEU A 102 9.79 2.52 -13.68
C LEU A 102 11.14 3.01 -13.14
N ILE A 103 12.25 2.44 -13.62
CA ILE A 103 13.61 2.88 -13.25
C ILE A 103 13.79 4.36 -13.59
N GLN A 104 13.47 4.76 -14.82
CA GLN A 104 13.57 6.16 -15.27
C GLN A 104 12.64 7.09 -14.49
N MET A 105 11.44 6.64 -14.14
CA MET A 105 10.44 7.45 -13.43
C MET A 105 10.76 7.68 -11.95
N LEU A 106 11.38 6.71 -11.29
CA LEU A 106 11.62 6.76 -9.85
C LEU A 106 12.97 7.38 -9.48
N GLY A 107 13.95 7.41 -10.40
CA GLY A 107 15.28 7.93 -10.11
C GLY A 107 15.93 7.13 -8.97
N LEU A 108 16.09 5.83 -9.19
CA LEU A 108 16.39 4.84 -8.16
C LEU A 108 17.79 5.01 -7.53
N GLU A 109 17.91 5.87 -6.53
CA GLU A 109 19.07 5.86 -5.61
C GLU A 109 18.81 5.03 -4.33
N ALA A 110 17.56 4.74 -3.94
CA ALA A 110 17.27 3.82 -2.83
C ALA A 110 15.77 3.43 -2.75
N VAL A 111 15.31 2.47 -3.55
CA VAL A 111 13.99 1.85 -3.35
C VAL A 111 14.21 0.44 -2.79
N ASN A 112 13.43 0.07 -1.76
CA ASN A 112 13.35 -1.29 -1.27
C ASN A 112 12.99 -2.23 -2.43
N GLU A 113 13.83 -3.22 -2.72
CA GLU A 113 13.67 -4.15 -3.85
C GLU A 113 12.27 -4.77 -3.89
N SER A 114 11.73 -5.18 -2.73
CA SER A 114 10.39 -5.77 -2.63
C SER A 114 9.26 -4.79 -2.98
N ALA A 115 9.43 -3.50 -2.69
CA ALA A 115 8.45 -2.47 -3.04
C ALA A 115 8.49 -2.18 -4.55
N PHE A 116 9.68 -2.20 -5.15
CA PHE A 116 9.85 -2.03 -6.59
C PHE A 116 9.19 -3.17 -7.37
N ASP A 117 9.37 -4.42 -6.94
CA ASP A 117 8.72 -5.59 -7.56
C ASP A 117 7.19 -5.55 -7.51
N ILE A 118 6.62 -5.12 -6.38
CA ILE A 118 5.16 -4.94 -6.25
C ILE A 118 4.68 -3.85 -7.21
N LEU A 119 5.40 -2.72 -7.27
CA LEU A 119 5.08 -1.62 -8.17
C LEU A 119 5.15 -2.05 -9.64
N TYR A 120 6.13 -2.87 -10.01
CA TYR A 120 6.25 -3.48 -11.33
C TYR A 120 4.98 -4.27 -11.70
N CYS A 121 4.51 -5.15 -10.82
CA CYS A 121 3.32 -5.95 -11.07
C CYS A 121 2.07 -5.07 -11.29
N ILE A 122 1.93 -4.00 -10.50
CA ILE A 122 0.86 -3.01 -10.62
C ILE A 122 0.97 -2.25 -11.95
N ALA A 123 2.18 -1.82 -12.33
CA ALA A 123 2.43 -1.14 -13.60
C ALA A 123 2.13 -1.99 -14.82
N PHE A 124 2.41 -3.29 -14.76
CA PHE A 124 2.02 -4.20 -15.83
C PHE A 124 0.50 -4.28 -15.98
N LYS A 125 -0.23 -4.54 -14.89
CA LYS A 125 -1.70 -4.58 -14.95
C LYS A 125 -2.32 -3.25 -15.38
N LEU A 126 -1.76 -2.11 -14.98
CA LEU A 126 -2.23 -0.80 -15.41
C LEU A 126 -1.97 -0.53 -16.89
N MET A 127 -0.79 -0.94 -17.41
CA MET A 127 -0.49 -0.84 -18.84
C MET A 127 -1.43 -1.72 -19.67
N ASP A 128 -1.69 -2.97 -19.25
CA ASP A 128 -2.65 -3.85 -19.93
C ASP A 128 -4.09 -3.31 -19.87
N HIS A 129 -4.52 -2.75 -18.73
CA HIS A 129 -5.82 -2.08 -18.65
C HIS A 129 -5.90 -0.89 -19.60
N GLN A 130 -4.85 -0.08 -19.70
CA GLN A 130 -4.75 1.02 -20.65
C GLN A 130 -4.84 0.50 -22.09
N TRP A 131 -4.14 -0.61 -22.40
CA TRP A 131 -4.18 -1.28 -23.69
C TRP A 131 -5.60 -1.67 -24.11
N LEU A 132 -6.29 -2.40 -23.22
CA LEU A 132 -7.68 -2.83 -23.43
C LEU A 132 -8.63 -1.65 -23.59
N SER A 133 -8.50 -0.62 -22.75
CA SER A 133 -9.36 0.56 -22.82
C SER A 133 -9.23 1.32 -24.14
N MET A 134 -8.06 1.23 -24.77
CA MET A 134 -7.76 1.86 -26.05
C MET A 134 -8.08 0.95 -27.25
N ARG A 135 -8.36 -0.33 -27.02
CA ARG A 135 -8.40 -1.37 -28.08
C ARG A 135 -7.14 -1.32 -28.96
N ALA A 136 -5.99 -1.12 -28.31
CA ALA A 136 -4.74 -0.84 -28.99
C ALA A 136 -4.23 -2.06 -29.77
N SER A 137 -3.51 -1.78 -30.85
CA SER A 137 -2.75 -2.75 -31.64
C SER A 137 -1.25 -2.63 -31.36
N TYR A 138 -0.47 -3.61 -31.82
CA TYR A 138 0.98 -3.64 -31.70
C TYR A 138 1.65 -2.33 -32.14
N MET A 139 1.14 -1.70 -33.20
CA MET A 139 1.66 -0.43 -33.73
C MET A 139 1.53 0.74 -32.75
N GLU A 140 0.65 0.63 -31.76
CA GLU A 140 0.38 1.65 -30.74
C GLU A 140 1.12 1.38 -29.42
N PHE A 141 2.05 0.42 -29.40
CA PHE A 141 2.77 0.03 -28.19
C PHE A 141 3.43 1.20 -27.45
N ASN A 142 4.14 2.05 -28.20
CA ASN A 142 4.79 3.24 -27.63
C ASN A 142 3.77 4.25 -27.10
N LEU A 143 2.63 4.41 -27.78
CA LEU A 143 1.55 5.31 -27.37
C LEU A 143 0.90 4.84 -26.06
N VAL A 144 0.61 3.54 -25.92
CA VAL A 144 0.05 2.98 -24.68
C VAL A 144 1.04 3.13 -23.52
N THR A 145 2.32 2.87 -23.79
CA THR A 145 3.39 3.02 -22.78
C THR A 145 3.51 4.47 -22.32
N GLU A 146 3.56 5.42 -23.25
CA GLU A 146 3.62 6.86 -22.94
C GLU A 146 2.39 7.31 -22.12
N ARG A 147 1.18 6.89 -22.51
CA ARG A 147 -0.04 7.19 -21.75
C ARG A 147 -0.01 6.59 -20.34
N SER A 148 0.54 5.39 -20.19
CA SER A 148 0.71 4.72 -18.90
C SER A 148 1.65 5.54 -18.00
N VAL A 149 2.80 5.99 -18.53
CA VAL A 149 3.74 6.90 -17.82
C VAL A 149 3.03 8.17 -17.35
N ILE A 150 2.29 8.83 -18.25
CA ILE A 150 1.58 10.07 -17.95
C ILE A 150 0.56 9.84 -16.82
N SER A 151 -0.19 8.73 -16.89
CA SER A 151 -1.18 8.35 -15.87
C SER A 151 -0.51 8.12 -14.51
N PHE A 152 0.62 7.40 -14.48
CA PHE A 152 1.41 7.19 -13.27
C PHE A 152 1.93 8.49 -12.67
N LYS A 153 2.54 9.37 -13.49
CA LYS A 153 3.03 10.68 -13.03
C LYS A 153 1.91 11.55 -12.46
N LYS A 154 0.76 11.58 -13.12
CA LYS A 154 -0.42 12.32 -12.66
C LYS A 154 -0.95 11.77 -11.33
N THR A 155 -0.98 10.44 -11.18
CA THR A 155 -1.41 9.79 -9.94
C THR A 155 -0.45 10.11 -8.80
N ARG A 156 0.86 9.97 -9.01
CA ARG A 156 1.91 10.36 -8.04
C ARG A 156 1.75 11.81 -7.60
N GLN A 157 1.55 12.73 -8.54
CA GLN A 157 1.36 14.16 -8.23
C GLN A 157 0.10 14.40 -7.39
N LYS A 158 -1.02 13.76 -7.72
CA LYS A 158 -2.27 13.90 -6.95
C LYS A 158 -2.14 13.36 -5.53
N VAL A 159 -1.54 12.17 -5.38
CA VAL A 159 -1.31 11.56 -4.06
C VAL A 159 -0.34 12.39 -3.24
N GLY A 160 0.74 12.92 -3.85
CA GLY A 160 1.68 13.83 -3.18
C GLY A 160 1.00 15.09 -2.64
N LYS A 161 0.21 15.79 -3.49
CA LYS A 161 -0.55 16.97 -3.06
C LYS A 161 -1.57 16.66 -1.95
N TYR A 162 -2.22 15.50 -2.03
CA TYR A 162 -3.16 15.07 -0.97
C TYR A 162 -2.42 14.75 0.35
N SER A 163 -1.24 14.12 0.27
CA SER A 163 -0.36 13.87 1.43
C SER A 163 0.05 15.17 2.10
N GLU A 164 0.51 16.17 1.33
CA GLU A 164 0.89 17.49 1.84
C GLU A 164 -0.31 18.20 2.50
N ALA A 165 -1.46 18.23 1.83
CA ALA A 165 -2.66 18.89 2.35
C ALA A 165 -3.17 18.24 3.64
N THR A 166 -3.16 16.91 3.73
CA THR A 166 -3.55 16.18 4.95
C THR A 166 -2.54 16.35 6.07
N HIS A 167 -1.24 16.49 5.77
CA HIS A 167 -0.22 16.82 6.76
C HIS A 167 -0.40 18.24 7.35
N VAL A 168 -0.74 19.22 6.52
CA VAL A 168 -1.09 20.57 7.01
C VAL A 168 -2.32 20.52 7.92
N LEU A 169 -3.37 19.80 7.51
CA LEU A 169 -4.58 19.62 8.32
C LEU A 169 -4.28 18.90 9.65
N HIS A 170 -3.41 17.89 9.63
CA HIS A 170 -2.96 17.17 10.82
C HIS A 170 -2.34 18.11 11.85
N LYS A 171 -1.40 18.98 11.45
CA LYS A 171 -0.79 19.98 12.34
C LYS A 171 -1.81 20.91 12.97
N GLN A 172 -2.70 21.48 12.16
CA GLN A 172 -3.76 22.38 12.64
C GLN A 172 -4.70 21.71 13.65
N LEU A 173 -5.03 20.43 13.45
CA LEU A 173 -5.87 19.68 14.37
C LEU A 173 -5.14 19.38 15.68
N ILE A 174 -3.84 19.05 15.63
CA ILE A 174 -3.01 18.80 16.81
C ILE A 174 -2.83 20.08 17.66
N GLU A 175 -2.63 21.23 17.02
CA GLU A 175 -2.63 22.54 17.70
C GLU A 175 -3.95 22.77 18.46
N ALA A 176 -5.09 22.59 17.78
CA ALA A 176 -6.41 22.76 18.39
C ALA A 176 -6.67 21.76 19.54
N ILE A 177 -6.17 20.53 19.41
CA ILE A 177 -6.23 19.53 20.49
C ILE A 177 -5.41 20.00 21.69
N SER A 178 -4.20 20.52 21.49
CA SER A 178 -3.37 21.06 22.57
C SER A 178 -4.09 22.17 23.34
N GLU A 179 -4.64 23.15 22.63
CA GLU A 179 -5.39 24.26 23.24
C GLU A 179 -6.63 23.76 23.99
N SER A 180 -7.37 22.80 23.44
CA SER A 180 -8.54 22.21 24.10
C SER A 180 -8.22 21.48 25.40
N LEU A 181 -6.97 21.01 25.56
CA LEU A 181 -6.47 20.37 26.77
C LEU A 181 -5.92 21.38 27.79
N GLY A 182 -5.91 22.68 27.47
CA GLY A 182 -5.28 23.72 28.28
C GLY A 182 -3.76 23.70 28.23
N LEU A 183 -3.18 23.09 27.19
CA LEU A 183 -1.74 23.08 26.95
C LEU A 183 -1.35 24.28 26.07
N GLU A 184 -0.05 24.57 26.02
CA GLU A 184 0.47 25.50 25.02
C GLU A 184 0.17 24.98 23.61
N LYS A 185 -0.15 25.89 22.70
CA LYS A 185 -0.54 25.57 21.33
C LYS A 185 0.47 24.66 20.60
N SER A 186 1.77 24.90 20.79
CA SER A 186 2.85 24.12 20.16
C SER A 186 3.14 22.81 20.87
N TYR A 187 2.57 22.54 22.05
CA TYR A 187 3.00 21.43 22.90
C TYR A 187 2.96 20.08 22.20
N LEU A 188 1.81 19.69 21.61
CA LEU A 188 1.73 18.43 20.85
C LEU A 188 2.26 18.56 19.42
N GLU A 189 2.43 19.78 18.90
CA GLU A 189 3.02 20.00 17.57
C GLU A 189 4.51 19.65 17.57
N GLU A 190 5.23 20.07 18.60
CA GLU A 190 6.64 19.71 18.82
C GLU A 190 6.82 18.19 18.97
N GLU A 191 5.79 17.48 19.45
CA GLU A 191 5.82 16.02 19.56
C GLU A 191 5.79 15.31 18.20
N ILE A 192 5.24 15.95 17.15
CA ILE A 192 5.01 15.37 15.81
C ILE A 192 5.96 15.90 14.73
N GLU A 193 6.89 16.82 15.05
CA GLU A 193 7.73 17.50 14.05
C GLU A 193 8.53 16.52 13.17
N GLU A 194 9.16 15.52 13.79
CA GLU A 194 9.86 14.42 13.12
C GLU A 194 8.99 13.15 13.00
N GLY A 195 7.67 13.34 13.01
CA GLY A 195 6.68 12.28 12.90
C GLY A 195 6.68 11.59 11.54
N SER A 196 5.90 10.52 11.43
CA SER A 196 5.69 9.79 10.19
C SER A 196 4.28 9.96 9.67
N GLN A 197 4.15 10.00 8.34
CA GLN A 197 2.87 9.95 7.63
C GLN A 197 2.84 8.69 6.77
N VAL A 198 1.83 7.84 6.97
CA VAL A 198 1.58 6.65 6.15
C VAL A 198 0.29 6.86 5.37
N MET A 199 0.40 6.79 4.04
CA MET A 199 -0.74 6.82 3.13
C MET A 199 -1.17 5.39 2.80
N ALA A 200 -2.39 5.02 3.19
CA ALA A 200 -2.98 3.72 2.87
C ALA A 200 -4.20 3.89 1.97
N VAL A 201 -4.20 3.21 0.82
CA VAL A 201 -5.35 3.11 -0.07
C VAL A 201 -5.96 1.74 0.10
N ASN A 202 -7.13 1.68 0.72
CA ASN A 202 -7.84 0.44 0.97
C ASN A 202 -8.91 0.24 -0.10
N CYS A 203 -8.95 -0.96 -0.68
CA CYS A 203 -10.01 -1.40 -1.58
C CYS A 203 -10.76 -2.55 -0.93
N TYR A 204 -12.07 -2.35 -0.75
CA TYR A 204 -13.00 -3.34 -0.24
C TYR A 204 -13.96 -3.71 -1.37
N PRO A 205 -13.71 -4.82 -2.08
CA PRO A 205 -14.58 -5.28 -3.15
C PRO A 205 -16.00 -5.56 -2.64
N ALA A 206 -16.96 -5.47 -3.57
CA ALA A 206 -18.32 -5.94 -3.36
C ALA A 206 -18.31 -7.41 -2.91
N CYS A 207 -19.04 -7.69 -1.83
CA CYS A 207 -19.07 -8.99 -1.18
C CYS A 207 -20.48 -9.61 -1.32
N PRO A 208 -20.62 -10.81 -1.92
CA PRO A 208 -21.92 -11.46 -2.07
C PRO A 208 -22.65 -11.75 -0.75
N GLN A 209 -21.89 -11.92 0.34
CA GLN A 209 -22.40 -12.27 1.68
C GLN A 209 -21.87 -11.28 2.74
N PRO A 210 -22.30 -10.00 2.71
CA PRO A 210 -21.72 -8.96 3.55
C PRO A 210 -22.03 -9.13 5.04
N GLY A 211 -23.07 -9.90 5.40
CA GLY A 211 -23.46 -10.14 6.79
C GLY A 211 -22.50 -11.04 7.60
N ILE A 212 -21.60 -11.77 6.93
CA ILE A 212 -20.64 -12.68 7.57
C ILE A 212 -19.18 -12.31 7.29
N ALA A 213 -18.94 -11.21 6.58
CA ALA A 213 -17.61 -10.75 6.20
C ALA A 213 -17.36 -9.33 6.71
N LEU A 214 -16.13 -9.06 7.13
CA LEU A 214 -15.66 -7.71 7.42
C LEU A 214 -14.58 -7.35 6.40
N GLY A 215 -14.58 -6.09 5.98
CA GLY A 215 -13.48 -5.53 5.20
C GLY A 215 -12.25 -5.33 6.07
N MET A 216 -12.45 -4.96 7.34
CA MET A 216 -11.39 -4.83 8.34
C MET A 216 -11.95 -5.17 9.72
N PRO A 217 -11.26 -6.01 10.52
CA PRO A 217 -11.72 -6.38 11.85
C PRO A 217 -11.73 -5.19 12.82
N PRO A 218 -12.42 -5.31 13.97
CA PRO A 218 -12.35 -4.32 15.06
C PRO A 218 -10.93 -4.01 15.49
N HIS A 219 -10.54 -2.73 15.49
CA HIS A 219 -9.24 -2.24 15.96
C HIS A 219 -9.34 -0.77 16.40
N SER A 220 -8.31 -0.26 17.08
CA SER A 220 -8.05 1.17 17.22
C SER A 220 -6.76 1.52 16.47
N ASP A 221 -6.64 2.77 16.06
CA ASP A 221 -5.45 3.23 15.35
C ASP A 221 -4.34 3.55 16.34
N PHE A 222 -3.13 3.04 16.08
CA PHE A 222 -1.96 3.37 16.89
C PHE A 222 -1.44 4.81 16.65
N SER A 223 -1.81 5.45 15.54
CA SER A 223 -1.37 6.80 15.17
C SER A 223 -1.79 7.86 16.20
N SER A 224 -1.33 9.10 15.99
CA SER A 224 -1.89 10.28 16.68
C SER A 224 -3.27 10.63 16.11
N LEU A 225 -3.34 10.76 14.79
CA LEU A 225 -4.57 11.03 14.05
C LEU A 225 -4.59 10.22 12.75
N THR A 226 -5.78 9.79 12.36
CA THR A 226 -6.06 9.27 11.03
C THR A 226 -7.05 10.21 10.33
N ILE A 227 -6.66 10.71 9.15
CA ILE A 227 -7.51 11.53 8.27
C ILE A 227 -7.94 10.66 7.10
N LEU A 228 -9.24 10.34 7.04
CA LEU A 228 -9.82 9.36 6.14
C LEU A 228 -10.76 10.03 5.14
N LEU A 229 -10.48 9.85 3.85
CA LEU A 229 -11.43 10.07 2.77
C LEU A 229 -12.03 8.73 2.35
N GLN A 230 -13.36 8.64 2.26
CA GLN A 230 -14.04 7.42 1.81
C GLN A 230 -14.92 7.69 0.59
N SER A 231 -15.11 6.69 -0.26
CA SER A 231 -15.97 6.77 -1.45
C SER A 231 -17.42 6.36 -1.21
N SER A 232 -17.67 5.62 -0.13
CA SER A 232 -19.01 5.17 0.28
C SER A 232 -19.02 4.83 1.77
N GLN A 233 -20.22 4.63 2.32
CA GLN A 233 -20.40 4.11 3.67
C GLN A 233 -19.77 2.72 3.83
N GLY A 234 -19.31 2.41 5.04
CA GLY A 234 -18.74 1.11 5.41
C GLY A 234 -18.00 1.13 6.75
N LEU A 235 -17.49 2.30 7.15
CA LEU A 235 -16.88 2.50 8.47
C LEU A 235 -17.94 2.41 9.58
N GLN A 236 -17.66 1.62 10.60
CA GLN A 236 -18.43 1.58 11.85
C GLN A 236 -17.51 1.85 13.03
N ILE A 237 -17.99 2.64 13.98
CA ILE A 237 -17.32 2.93 15.24
C ILE A 237 -18.08 2.29 16.41
N LYS A 238 -17.36 1.92 17.47
CA LYS A 238 -17.96 1.37 18.68
C LYS A 238 -18.24 2.49 19.67
N ASP A 239 -19.49 2.60 20.13
CA ASP A 239 -19.87 3.59 21.13
C ASP A 239 -19.53 3.13 22.56
N LYS A 240 -19.80 4.00 23.54
CA LYS A 240 -19.59 3.74 24.96
C LYS A 240 -20.43 2.57 25.52
N ASN A 241 -21.52 2.23 24.85
CA ASN A 241 -22.43 1.14 25.21
C ASN A 241 -22.10 -0.16 24.45
N ASN A 242 -20.94 -0.22 23.79
CA ASN A 242 -20.49 -1.34 22.96
C ASN A 242 -21.32 -1.60 21.69
N ASN A 243 -22.13 -0.65 21.25
CA ASN A 243 -22.88 -0.74 20.00
C ASN A 243 -22.05 -0.28 18.81
N TRP A 244 -22.26 -0.91 17.65
CA TRP A 244 -21.68 -0.47 16.40
C TRP A 244 -22.54 0.62 15.75
N ILE A 245 -21.95 1.79 15.56
CA ILE A 245 -22.59 2.94 14.90
C ILE A 245 -21.96 3.11 13.52
N CYS A 246 -22.82 3.19 12.50
CA CYS A 246 -22.40 3.54 11.15
C CYS A 246 -21.96 5.00 11.06
N VAL A 247 -20.78 5.25 10.51
CA VAL A 247 -20.36 6.60 10.16
C VAL A 247 -21.03 6.99 8.83
N PRO A 248 -21.79 8.09 8.77
CA PRO A 248 -22.47 8.49 7.54
C PRO A 248 -21.45 8.84 6.45
N TYR A 249 -21.84 8.59 5.20
CA TYR A 249 -21.09 9.08 4.06
C TYR A 249 -21.58 10.49 3.70
N ILE A 250 -20.66 11.45 3.68
CA ILE A 250 -20.90 12.80 3.18
C ILE A 250 -19.85 13.03 2.09
N GLU A 251 -20.31 13.38 0.89
CA GLU A 251 -19.43 13.57 -0.26
C GLU A 251 -18.41 14.69 0.01
N GLY A 252 -17.13 14.39 -0.23
CA GLY A 252 -16.02 15.31 0.01
C GLY A 252 -15.63 15.52 1.48
N ALA A 253 -16.37 14.96 2.44
CA ALA A 253 -16.03 15.09 3.86
C ALA A 253 -14.84 14.19 4.23
N LEU A 254 -13.94 14.73 5.06
CA LEU A 254 -12.88 13.98 5.72
C LEU A 254 -13.37 13.53 7.09
N ILE A 255 -13.07 12.27 7.43
CA ILE A 255 -13.29 11.71 8.76
C ILE A 255 -11.96 11.80 9.51
N VAL A 256 -11.98 12.41 10.69
CA VAL A 256 -10.82 12.50 11.58
C VAL A 256 -11.03 11.55 12.74
N GLN A 257 -10.09 10.64 12.95
CA GLN A 257 -10.09 9.70 14.06
C GLN A 257 -8.87 9.94 14.95
N LEU A 258 -9.11 10.02 16.26
CA LEU A 258 -8.06 10.04 17.27
C LEU A 258 -7.52 8.63 17.46
N GLY A 259 -6.19 8.51 17.45
CA GLY A 259 -5.53 7.25 17.75
C GLY A 259 -4.96 7.20 19.16
N ASP A 260 -4.36 6.05 19.47
CA ASP A 260 -3.93 5.66 20.81
C ASP A 260 -2.90 6.63 21.40
N GLN A 261 -2.06 7.27 20.57
CA GLN A 261 -1.04 8.21 21.03
C GLN A 261 -1.66 9.46 21.68
N VAL A 262 -2.73 10.01 21.09
CA VAL A 262 -3.40 11.19 21.64
C VAL A 262 -4.21 10.83 22.89
N GLU A 263 -4.80 9.63 22.96
CA GLU A 263 -5.44 9.14 24.20
C GLU A 263 -4.43 9.09 25.35
N VAL A 264 -3.22 8.62 25.10
CA VAL A 264 -2.16 8.52 26.12
C VAL A 264 -1.64 9.89 26.52
N MET A 265 -1.26 10.74 25.55
CA MET A 265 -0.74 12.09 25.82
C MET A 265 -1.77 12.97 26.54
N SER A 266 -3.06 12.80 26.25
CA SER A 266 -4.15 13.51 26.93
C SER A 266 -4.54 12.92 28.29
N ASN A 267 -3.80 11.91 28.79
CA ASN A 267 -4.12 11.18 30.02
C ASN A 267 -5.57 10.66 30.03
N GLY A 268 -6.06 10.18 28.88
CA GLY A 268 -7.39 9.59 28.70
C GLY A 268 -8.56 10.58 28.62
N ILE A 269 -8.30 11.88 28.45
CA ILE A 269 -9.35 12.89 28.18
C ILE A 269 -9.96 12.61 26.81
N TYR A 270 -9.12 12.47 25.79
CA TYR A 270 -9.52 11.95 24.50
C TYR A 270 -9.49 10.43 24.50
N ARG A 271 -10.38 9.82 23.72
CA ARG A 271 -10.48 8.36 23.58
C ARG A 271 -10.32 7.96 22.13
N SER A 272 -9.39 7.06 21.91
CA SER A 272 -9.21 6.32 20.67
C SER A 272 -10.35 5.33 20.51
N VAL A 273 -11.07 5.45 19.40
CA VAL A 273 -12.32 4.71 19.17
C VAL A 273 -12.04 3.41 18.44
N VAL A 274 -12.55 2.31 19.00
CA VAL A 274 -12.55 1.02 18.29
C VAL A 274 -13.48 1.12 17.09
N HIS A 275 -12.98 0.77 15.92
CA HIS A 275 -13.71 0.85 14.66
C HIS A 275 -13.45 -0.39 13.80
N ARG A 276 -14.33 -0.61 12.82
CA ARG A 276 -14.24 -1.72 11.86
C ARG A 276 -14.75 -1.27 10.50
N VAL A 277 -14.44 -2.04 9.47
CA VAL A 277 -14.98 -1.80 8.12
C VAL A 277 -15.89 -2.95 7.72
N THR A 278 -17.14 -2.62 7.40
CA THR A 278 -18.10 -3.53 6.78
C THR A 278 -17.98 -3.49 5.27
N VAL A 279 -18.34 -4.59 4.62
CA VAL A 279 -18.40 -4.69 3.15
C VAL A 279 -19.85 -4.57 2.67
N ASN A 280 -20.01 -4.18 1.41
CA ASN A 280 -21.31 -4.02 0.77
C ASN A 280 -21.45 -5.04 -0.39
N LYS A 281 -22.68 -5.39 -0.78
CA LYS A 281 -22.95 -6.35 -1.86
C LYS A 281 -22.82 -5.76 -3.27
N ASP A 282 -23.08 -4.47 -3.41
CA ASP A 282 -23.32 -3.80 -4.68
C ASP A 282 -22.20 -2.82 -5.05
N VAL A 283 -21.48 -2.30 -4.06
CA VAL A 283 -20.49 -1.23 -4.25
C VAL A 283 -19.10 -1.66 -3.77
N ASN A 284 -18.10 -1.48 -4.65
CA ASN A 284 -16.69 -1.49 -4.26
C ASN A 284 -16.37 -0.21 -3.48
N ARG A 285 -15.92 -0.34 -2.23
CA ARG A 285 -15.55 0.81 -1.41
C ARG A 285 -14.04 1.03 -1.49
N LEU A 286 -13.65 2.24 -1.84
CA LEU A 286 -12.29 2.77 -1.67
C LEU A 286 -12.21 3.70 -0.47
N SER A 287 -11.09 3.69 0.24
CA SER A 287 -10.75 4.73 1.21
C SER A 287 -9.27 5.08 1.18
N PHE A 288 -8.97 6.37 1.37
CA PHE A 288 -7.63 6.93 1.47
C PHE A 288 -7.41 7.37 2.91
N ALA A 289 -6.64 6.59 3.67
CA ALA A 289 -6.27 6.90 5.04
C ALA A 289 -4.89 7.56 5.07
N SER A 290 -4.79 8.74 5.66
CA SER A 290 -3.53 9.38 6.05
C SER A 290 -3.34 9.17 7.55
N LEU A 291 -2.43 8.27 7.93
CA LEU A 291 -2.12 7.96 9.33
C LEU A 291 -0.89 8.75 9.75
N HIS A 292 -1.04 9.58 10.79
CA HIS A 292 0.02 10.45 11.28
C HIS A 292 0.48 9.99 12.65
N SER A 293 1.76 9.69 12.81
CA SER A 293 2.33 9.13 14.05
C SER A 293 3.53 9.93 14.51
N LEU A 294 3.84 9.86 15.79
CA LEU A 294 5.07 10.38 16.38
C LEU A 294 6.32 9.65 15.82
N PRO A 295 7.54 10.20 16.03
CA PRO A 295 8.79 9.54 15.66
C PRO A 295 8.90 8.12 16.23
N MET A 296 9.51 7.20 15.47
CA MET A 296 9.47 5.76 15.74
C MET A 296 9.91 5.36 17.16
N ASN A 297 10.97 5.99 17.67
CA ASN A 297 11.58 5.67 18.95
C ASN A 297 11.19 6.64 20.07
N LYS A 298 10.37 7.66 19.77
CA LYS A 298 9.95 8.64 20.77
C LYS A 298 9.05 7.94 21.80
N LYS A 299 9.36 8.11 23.08
CA LYS A 299 8.53 7.62 24.18
C LYS A 299 7.35 8.56 24.39
N ILE A 300 6.17 7.96 24.41
CA ILE A 300 4.86 8.60 24.46
C ILE A 300 4.32 8.33 25.85
N SER A 301 3.99 9.39 26.58
CA SER A 301 3.44 9.31 27.93
C SER A 301 2.44 10.44 28.16
N PRO A 302 1.63 10.38 29.24
CA PRO A 302 0.73 11.48 29.58
C PRO A 302 1.47 12.81 29.73
N ALA A 303 0.93 13.88 29.16
CA ALA A 303 1.49 15.22 29.31
C ALA A 303 1.58 15.57 30.81
N PRO A 304 2.75 15.98 31.34
CA PRO A 304 2.92 16.23 32.78
C PRO A 304 1.92 17.24 33.35
N GLN A 305 1.51 18.23 32.54
CA GLN A 305 0.52 19.25 32.91
C GLN A 305 -0.90 18.66 33.12
N LEU A 306 -1.17 17.46 32.61
CA LEU A 306 -2.45 16.74 32.74
C LEU A 306 -2.42 15.66 33.81
N VAL A 307 -1.35 15.61 34.60
CA VAL A 307 -1.13 14.64 35.68
C VAL A 307 -0.98 15.40 37.01
N ASN A 308 -1.77 15.01 38.00
CA ASN A 308 -1.69 15.55 39.36
C ASN A 308 -2.20 14.51 40.38
N GLU A 309 -2.27 14.88 41.66
CA GLU A 309 -2.70 13.98 42.74
C GLU A 309 -4.15 13.47 42.53
N ASP A 310 -5.06 14.33 42.06
CA ASP A 310 -6.46 13.97 41.78
C ASP A 310 -6.62 13.15 40.49
N LYS A 311 -5.70 13.32 39.55
CA LYS A 311 -5.67 12.64 38.25
C LYS A 311 -4.27 12.08 37.97
N PRO A 312 -3.90 10.96 38.59
CA PRO A 312 -2.60 10.34 38.36
C PRO A 312 -2.47 9.85 36.91
N ALA A 313 -1.23 9.57 36.50
CA ALA A 313 -0.96 9.04 35.16
C ALA A 313 -1.68 7.70 34.95
N ALA A 314 -2.66 7.68 34.04
CA ALA A 314 -3.44 6.49 33.73
C ALA A 314 -2.68 5.48 32.85
N TYR A 315 -1.58 5.92 32.23
CA TYR A 315 -0.80 5.13 31.28
C TYR A 315 0.70 5.11 31.66
N GLY A 316 1.37 4.02 31.30
CA GLY A 316 2.83 3.93 31.17
C GLY A 316 3.31 4.53 29.84
N ASP A 317 4.61 4.55 29.65
CA ASP A 317 5.23 5.03 28.42
C ASP A 317 5.45 3.91 27.40
N PHE A 318 5.40 4.24 26.11
CA PHE A 318 5.73 3.34 25.01
C PHE A 318 6.17 4.12 23.78
N SER A 319 6.73 3.45 22.78
CA SER A 319 7.09 4.01 21.48
C SER A 319 6.38 3.28 20.34
N PHE A 320 6.46 3.81 19.13
CA PHE A 320 5.96 3.11 17.95
C PHE A 320 6.72 1.79 17.71
N ASN A 321 8.02 1.76 17.99
CA ASN A 321 8.80 0.52 17.93
C ASN A 321 8.28 -0.55 18.91
N ASP A 322 7.93 -0.17 20.15
CA ASP A 322 7.35 -1.11 21.13
C ASP A 322 6.02 -1.69 20.63
N PHE A 323 5.19 -0.88 19.96
CA PHE A 323 3.96 -1.35 19.31
C PHE A 323 4.25 -2.32 18.17
N LEU A 324 5.20 -2.01 17.27
CA LEU A 324 5.60 -2.89 16.17
C LEU A 324 6.12 -4.24 16.70
N GLU A 325 6.91 -4.22 17.77
CA GLU A 325 7.38 -5.44 18.43
C GLU A 325 6.22 -6.23 19.04
N TYR A 326 5.27 -5.55 19.68
CA TYR A 326 4.08 -6.19 20.26
C TYR A 326 3.25 -6.91 19.19
N ILE A 327 2.91 -6.24 18.08
CA ILE A 327 2.07 -6.84 17.02
C ILE A 327 2.79 -7.98 16.28
N SER A 328 4.13 -8.00 16.28
CA SER A 328 4.89 -9.12 15.71
C SER A 328 4.79 -10.42 16.51
N ARG A 329 4.42 -10.31 17.80
CA ARG A 329 4.40 -11.44 18.75
C ARG A 329 3.01 -11.76 19.29
N ASN A 330 2.04 -10.89 19.09
CA ASN A 330 0.73 -10.97 19.74
C ASN A 330 -0.42 -10.86 18.73
N ASP A 331 -1.55 -11.44 19.13
CA ASP A 331 -2.80 -11.34 18.40
C ASP A 331 -3.61 -10.14 18.92
N LEU A 332 -3.69 -9.09 18.10
CA LEU A 332 -4.41 -7.85 18.42
C LEU A 332 -5.91 -8.06 18.67
N THR A 333 -6.49 -9.18 18.22
CA THR A 333 -7.89 -9.49 18.50
C THR A 333 -8.13 -9.91 19.96
N LYS A 334 -7.08 -10.37 20.65
CA LYS A 334 -7.15 -10.80 22.06
C LYS A 334 -6.96 -9.63 23.03
N GLN A 335 -6.01 -8.76 22.73
CA GLN A 335 -5.70 -7.60 23.57
C GLN A 335 -5.15 -6.47 22.71
N ARG A 336 -5.66 -5.25 22.92
CA ARG A 336 -5.11 -4.07 22.27
C ARG A 336 -3.85 -3.61 22.98
N PHE A 337 -2.91 -3.09 22.21
CA PHE A 337 -1.64 -2.61 22.76
C PHE A 337 -1.83 -1.53 23.85
N ILE A 338 -2.69 -0.54 23.61
CA ILE A 338 -2.98 0.53 24.58
C ILE A 338 -3.48 -0.02 25.94
N ASP A 339 -4.16 -1.17 25.94
CA ASP A 339 -4.67 -1.78 27.18
C ASP A 339 -3.55 -2.47 27.98
N THR A 340 -2.38 -2.71 27.39
CA THR A 340 -1.20 -3.25 28.09
C THR A 340 -0.45 -2.19 28.89
N VAL A 341 -0.54 -0.93 28.45
CA VAL A 341 0.15 0.21 29.08
C VAL A 341 -0.74 0.97 30.07
N LYS A 342 -2.02 0.60 30.22
CA LYS A 342 -2.89 1.18 31.26
C LYS A 342 -2.45 0.75 32.65
N LYS A 343 -2.19 1.73 33.53
CA LYS A 343 -1.74 1.51 34.93
C LYS A 343 -2.87 1.10 35.86
N ASN A 344 -4.06 1.66 35.68
CA ASN A 344 -5.23 1.35 36.50
C ASN A 344 -6.27 0.61 35.65
N LYS A 345 -6.42 -0.69 35.89
CA LYS A 345 -7.55 -1.49 35.39
C LYS A 345 -8.73 -1.24 36.32
N PHE A 346 -9.55 -0.24 36.02
CA PHE A 346 -10.88 -0.12 36.64
C PHE A 346 -11.85 -1.06 35.96
#